data_AF-L7ZBF3-F1
#
_entry.id   AF-L7ZBF3-F1
#
_cell.length_a   1.000
_cell.length_b   1.000
_cell.length_c   1.000
_cell.angle_alpha   90.00
_cell.angle_beta   90.00
_cell.angle_gamma   90.00
#
_symmetry.space_group_name_H-M   'P 1'
#
loop_
_entity.id
_entity.type
_entity.pdbx_description
1 polymer ?
#
loop_
_entity_poly.entity_id
_entity_poly.type
_entity_poly.pdbx_seq_one_letter_code
_entity_poly.pdbx_strand_id
1 'polypeptide(L)'
;WVVGPALMFALAWIFLPDLPEYRTGLIIVGLARCIALVIIWNDLACGDREAAAVLVALNSIFQIIAFGALGWFYLEVLPGWLGLAPAQLDVSPWRIAASVLVFLGVPLVAGYLSRLIGKKTWGREAYESSFLPRVGPWALYGLLFTIVILFALQGEQITSHPLDVVRIALPLLAYFLLMWGGGFLLGRALGFS
;
A
#
# COMPACT_ATOMS: atom_id res chain seq x y z
N TRP A 1 -1.29 10.46 4.61
CA TRP A 1 -2.01 10.92 3.41
C TRP A 1 -1.37 12.14 2.76
N VAL A 2 -0.78 13.10 3.51
CA VAL A 2 -0.02 14.21 2.90
C VAL A 2 1.49 13.95 2.90
N VAL A 3 2.07 13.78 4.10
CA VAL A 3 3.54 13.64 4.27
C VAL A 3 4.10 12.43 3.51
N GLY A 4 3.47 11.25 3.65
CA GLY A 4 3.94 10.03 2.99
C GLY A 4 4.05 10.17 1.46
N PRO A 5 2.96 10.50 0.76
CA PRO A 5 3.01 10.76 -0.69
C PRO A 5 4.03 11.82 -1.10
N ALA A 6 4.08 12.95 -0.40
CA ALA A 6 5.03 14.03 -0.70
C ALA A 6 6.49 13.57 -0.54
N LEU A 7 6.79 12.85 0.54
CA LEU A 7 8.13 12.32 0.81
C LEU A 7 8.52 11.29 -0.26
N MET A 8 7.62 10.35 -0.60
CA MET A 8 7.92 9.36 -1.63
C MET A 8 8.12 10.01 -2.99
N PHE A 9 7.30 11.00 -3.36
CA PHE A 9 7.49 11.77 -4.59
C PHE A 9 8.88 12.43 -4.64
N ALA A 10 9.27 13.13 -3.57
CA ALA A 10 10.57 13.76 -3.50
C ALA A 10 11.71 12.73 -3.63
N LEU A 11 11.65 11.62 -2.88
CA LEU A 11 12.64 10.56 -2.96
C LEU A 11 12.72 9.93 -4.35
N ALA A 12 11.58 9.72 -5.01
CA ALA A 12 11.54 9.15 -6.35
C ALA A 12 12.24 10.06 -7.38
N TRP A 13 12.01 11.37 -7.32
CA TRP A 13 12.67 12.33 -8.21
C TRP A 13 14.15 12.55 -7.88
N ILE A 14 14.56 12.42 -6.62
CA ILE A 14 15.96 12.54 -6.20
C ILE A 14 16.79 11.31 -6.63
N PHE A 15 16.27 10.11 -6.39
CA PHE A 15 17.05 8.87 -6.58
C PHE A 15 16.92 8.26 -7.99
N LEU A 16 15.80 8.51 -8.68
CA LEU A 16 15.49 7.92 -9.99
C LEU A 16 15.13 8.97 -11.08
N PRO A 17 15.91 10.08 -11.24
CA PRO A 17 15.60 11.13 -12.22
C PRO A 17 15.70 10.68 -13.69
N ASP A 18 16.47 9.64 -13.96
CA ASP A 18 16.73 9.05 -15.28
C ASP A 18 15.86 7.82 -15.60
N LEU A 19 15.12 7.29 -14.62
CA LEU A 19 14.33 6.06 -14.75
C LEU A 19 12.83 6.34 -14.51
N PRO A 20 12.09 6.86 -15.51
CA PRO A 20 10.73 7.35 -15.32
C PRO A 20 9.72 6.26 -14.97
N GLU A 21 9.89 5.04 -15.47
CA GLU A 21 9.01 3.89 -15.18
C GLU A 21 9.14 3.47 -13.72
N TYR A 22 10.37 3.32 -13.21
CA TYR A 22 10.62 2.96 -11.81
C TYR A 22 10.21 4.08 -10.85
N ARG A 23 10.42 5.34 -11.23
CA ARG A 23 9.94 6.50 -10.47
C ARG A 23 8.43 6.50 -10.32
N THR A 24 7.71 6.26 -11.42
CA THR A 24 6.24 6.17 -11.41
C THR A 24 5.78 5.05 -10.50
N GLY A 25 6.39 3.85 -10.62
CA GLY A 25 6.10 2.72 -9.75
C GLY A 25 6.32 3.05 -8.27
N LEU A 26 7.42 3.72 -7.94
CA LEU A 26 7.76 4.11 -6.58
C LEU A 26 6.78 5.14 -6.00
N ILE A 27 6.34 6.11 -6.80
CA ILE A 27 5.30 7.07 -6.40
C ILE A 27 3.99 6.32 -6.09
N ILE A 28 3.55 5.42 -6.98
CA ILE A 28 2.34 4.61 -6.78
C ILE A 28 2.44 3.78 -5.48
N VAL A 29 3.60 3.18 -5.20
CA VAL A 29 3.85 2.45 -3.94
C VAL A 29 3.73 3.38 -2.73
N GLY A 30 4.22 4.62 -2.81
CA GLY A 30 4.07 5.62 -1.73
C GLY A 30 2.63 6.05 -1.48
N LEU A 31 1.78 6.02 -2.51
CA LEU A 31 0.34 6.30 -2.41
C LEU A 31 -0.43 5.13 -1.81
N ALA A 32 -0.02 3.90 -2.11
CA ALA A 32 -0.61 2.71 -1.53
C ALA A 32 -0.31 2.65 -0.02
N ARG A 33 -1.35 2.45 0.79
CA ARG A 33 -1.19 2.23 2.23
C ARG A 33 -1.25 0.74 2.53
N CYS A 34 -0.39 0.31 3.45
CA CYS A 34 -0.45 -1.05 3.96
C CYS A 34 -1.57 -1.13 5.01
N ILE A 35 -2.39 -2.18 4.92
CA ILE A 35 -3.59 -2.35 5.76
C ILE A 35 -3.53 -3.68 6.54
N ALA A 36 -3.13 -4.79 5.91
CA ALA A 36 -3.16 -6.10 6.54
C ALA A 36 -1.90 -6.41 7.37
N LEU A 37 -0.72 -6.26 6.77
CA LEU A 37 0.54 -6.68 7.39
C LEU A 37 0.88 -5.84 8.64
N VAL A 38 0.43 -4.59 8.69
CA VAL A 38 0.62 -3.71 9.86
C VAL A 38 -0.04 -4.24 11.14
N ILE A 39 -1.16 -4.95 11.04
CA ILE A 39 -1.83 -5.55 12.21
C ILE A 39 -0.95 -6.65 12.80
N ILE A 40 -0.39 -7.51 11.94
CA ILE A 40 0.50 -8.60 12.36
C ILE A 40 1.76 -8.02 13.04
N TRP A 41 2.38 -7.00 12.45
CA TRP A 41 3.53 -6.34 13.07
C TRP A 41 3.20 -5.65 14.39
N ASN A 42 2.03 -5.01 14.48
CA ASN A 42 1.56 -4.41 15.72
C ASN A 42 1.37 -5.47 16.81
N ASP A 43 0.74 -6.60 16.47
CA ASP A 43 0.55 -7.71 17.40
C ASP A 43 1.87 -8.31 17.89
N LEU A 44 2.85 -8.47 16.99
CA LEU A 44 4.19 -8.95 17.33
C LEU A 44 4.98 -7.95 18.19
N ALA A 45 4.76 -6.65 17.99
CA ALA A 45 5.36 -5.59 18.77
C ALA A 45 4.62 -5.30 20.08
N CYS A 46 3.59 -6.08 20.42
CA CYS A 46 2.72 -5.87 21.59
C CYS A 46 2.06 -4.47 21.62
N GLY A 47 1.78 -3.90 20.44
CA GLY A 47 1.12 -2.60 20.31
C GLY A 47 -0.39 -2.65 20.55
N ASP A 48 -1.01 -1.47 20.64
CA ASP A 48 -2.46 -1.34 20.84
C ASP A 48 -3.23 -1.85 19.61
N ARG A 49 -3.95 -2.97 19.80
CA ARG A 49 -4.74 -3.62 18.76
C ARG A 49 -5.95 -2.81 18.32
N GLU A 50 -6.58 -2.10 19.24
CA GLU A 50 -7.78 -1.32 18.96
C GLU A 50 -7.41 -0.08 18.15
N ALA A 51 -6.37 0.64 18.58
CA ALA A 51 -5.83 1.79 17.84
C ALA A 51 -5.37 1.37 16.43
N ALA A 52 -4.63 0.26 16.32
CA ALA A 52 -4.20 -0.26 15.02
C ALA A 52 -5.39 -0.61 14.12
N ALA A 53 -6.42 -1.27 14.65
CA ALA A 53 -7.63 -1.62 13.90
C ALA A 53 -8.40 -0.37 13.41
N VAL A 54 -8.52 0.67 14.24
CA VAL A 54 -9.14 1.94 13.86
C VAL A 54 -8.34 2.63 12.77
N LEU A 55 -7.01 2.73 12.91
CA LEU A 55 -6.14 3.33 11.90
C LEU A 55 -6.19 2.58 10.57
N VAL A 56 -6.24 1.25 10.61
CA VAL A 56 -6.39 0.38 9.42
C VAL A 56 -7.73 0.63 8.73
N ALA A 57 -8.83 0.70 9.48
CA ALA A 57 -10.15 0.97 8.93
C ALA A 57 -10.20 2.36 8.25
N LEU A 58 -9.68 3.39 8.92
CA LEU A 58 -9.57 4.74 8.35
C LEU A 58 -8.70 4.74 7.10
N ASN A 59 -7.52 4.12 7.13
CA ASN A 59 -6.66 4.04 5.95
C ASN A 59 -7.36 3.36 4.76
N SER A 60 -8.17 2.33 5.00
CA SER A 60 -8.90 1.63 3.93
C SER A 60 -9.91 2.54 3.22
N ILE A 61 -10.67 3.31 4.00
CA ILE A 61 -11.66 4.27 3.47
C ILE A 61 -10.95 5.39 2.69
N PHE A 62 -9.93 6.00 3.31
CA PHE A 62 -9.16 7.04 2.66
C PHE A 62 -8.46 6.52 1.41
N GLN A 63 -8.01 5.27 1.37
CA GLN A 63 -7.37 4.71 0.19
C GLN A 63 -8.31 4.60 -1.00
N ILE A 64 -9.54 4.16 -0.80
CA ILE A 64 -10.52 4.06 -1.89
C ILE A 64 -10.80 5.44 -2.50
N ILE A 65 -10.90 6.48 -1.66
CA ILE A 65 -11.23 7.84 -2.11
C ILE A 65 -10.00 8.56 -2.67
N ALA A 66 -8.90 8.53 -1.92
CA ALA A 66 -7.74 9.37 -2.17
C ALA A 66 -6.73 8.75 -3.14
N PHE A 67 -6.67 7.43 -3.31
CA PHE A 67 -5.62 6.82 -4.14
C PHE A 67 -5.70 7.28 -5.60
N GLY A 68 -6.90 7.30 -6.20
CA GLY A 68 -7.08 7.79 -7.57
C GLY A 68 -6.77 9.29 -7.69
N ALA A 69 -7.29 10.10 -6.77
CA ALA A 69 -7.09 11.54 -6.77
C ALA A 69 -5.61 11.94 -6.56
N LEU A 70 -4.94 11.31 -5.59
CA LEU A 70 -3.52 11.53 -5.33
C LEU A 70 -2.65 10.93 -6.44
N GLY A 71 -3.06 9.82 -7.05
CA GLY A 71 -2.39 9.26 -8.23
C GLY A 71 -2.33 10.24 -9.38
N TRP A 72 -3.49 10.79 -9.75
CA TRP A 72 -3.58 11.85 -10.76
C TRP A 72 -2.74 13.07 -10.39
N PHE A 73 -2.86 13.54 -9.15
CA PHE A 73 -2.13 14.72 -8.69
C PHE A 73 -0.60 14.53 -8.74
N TYR A 74 -0.07 13.43 -8.20
CA TYR A 74 1.38 13.21 -8.10
C TYR A 74 2.04 12.72 -9.39
N LEU A 75 1.28 12.12 -10.33
CA LEU A 75 1.85 11.61 -11.59
C LEU A 75 1.68 12.57 -12.78
N GLU A 76 0.68 13.45 -12.75
CA GLU A 76 0.35 14.33 -13.87
C GLU A 76 0.43 15.82 -13.48
N VAL A 77 -0.35 16.25 -12.49
CA VAL A 77 -0.50 17.68 -12.14
C VAL A 77 0.78 18.26 -11.53
N LEU A 78 1.30 17.63 -10.47
CA LEU A 78 2.43 18.13 -9.71
C LEU A 78 3.73 18.16 -10.54
N PRO A 79 4.09 17.13 -11.33
CA PRO A 79 5.22 17.22 -12.25
C PRO A 79 5.07 18.38 -13.25
N GLY A 80 3.88 18.57 -13.82
CA GLY A 80 3.61 19.68 -14.74
C GLY A 80 3.83 21.06 -14.11
N TRP A 81 3.43 21.25 -12.85
CA TRP A 81 3.68 22.50 -12.11
C TRP A 81 5.15 22.74 -11.79
N LEU A 82 5.93 21.67 -11.62
CA LEU A 82 7.34 21.73 -11.31
C LEU A 82 8.23 21.82 -12.56
N GLY A 83 7.65 21.85 -13.78
CA GLY A 83 8.39 21.83 -15.04
C GLY A 83 9.09 20.50 -15.31
N LEU A 84 8.64 19.44 -14.64
CA LEU A 84 9.17 18.10 -14.77
C LEU A 84 8.38 17.33 -15.82
N ALA A 85 9.05 16.43 -16.55
CA ALA A 85 8.35 15.57 -17.51
C ALA A 85 7.28 14.75 -16.78
N PRO A 86 5.98 14.91 -17.11
CA PRO A 86 4.95 14.08 -16.51
C PRO A 86 5.20 12.62 -16.89
N ALA A 87 4.72 11.70 -16.05
CA ALA A 87 4.72 10.31 -16.44
C ALA A 87 3.95 10.20 -17.77
N GLN A 88 4.56 9.64 -18.81
CA GLN A 88 3.90 9.36 -20.11
C GLN A 88 2.93 8.17 -19.96
N LEU A 89 2.16 8.17 -18.88
CA LEU A 89 1.10 7.22 -18.69
C LEU A 89 -0.02 7.64 -19.61
N ASP A 90 -0.15 6.92 -20.72
CA ASP A 90 -1.32 6.90 -21.60
C ASP A 90 -2.56 6.29 -20.89
N VAL A 91 -2.60 6.42 -19.56
CA VAL A 91 -3.55 5.82 -18.64
C VAL A 91 -4.37 6.97 -18.08
N SER A 92 -5.56 7.16 -18.67
CA SER A 92 -6.55 8.10 -18.15
C SER A 92 -6.75 7.89 -16.63
N PRO A 93 -6.85 8.97 -15.83
CA PRO A 93 -7.15 8.88 -14.40
C PRO A 93 -8.38 8.01 -14.08
N TRP A 94 -9.33 7.95 -15.01
CA TRP A 94 -10.51 7.09 -14.94
C TRP A 94 -10.15 5.60 -14.92
N ARG A 95 -9.13 5.18 -15.68
CA ARG A 95 -8.67 3.80 -15.72
C ARG A 95 -8.02 3.40 -14.39
N ILE A 96 -7.24 4.29 -13.78
CA ILE A 96 -6.67 4.07 -12.43
C ILE A 96 -7.79 3.91 -11.41
N ALA A 97 -8.77 4.82 -11.40
CA ALA A 97 -9.92 4.74 -10.50
C ALA A 97 -10.73 3.44 -10.68
N ALA A 98 -11.00 3.05 -11.93
CA ALA A 98 -11.69 1.80 -12.25
C ALA A 98 -10.91 0.57 -11.78
N SER A 99 -9.59 0.52 -12.00
CA SER A 99 -8.73 -0.55 -11.51
C SER A 99 -8.78 -0.66 -9.98
N VAL A 100 -8.68 0.47 -9.27
CA VAL A 100 -8.78 0.47 -7.80
C VAL A 100 -10.15 -0.05 -7.34
N LEU A 101 -11.24 0.39 -7.96
CA LEU A 101 -12.58 -0.06 -7.61
C LEU A 101 -12.76 -1.57 -7.82
N VAL A 102 -12.22 -2.11 -8.91
CA VAL A 102 -12.30 -3.55 -9.18
C VAL A 102 -11.40 -4.35 -8.24
N PHE A 103 -10.12 -3.99 -8.13
CA PHE A 103 -9.14 -4.76 -7.37
C PHE A 103 -9.23 -4.59 -5.85
N LEU A 104 -9.74 -3.46 -5.36
CA LEU A 104 -9.92 -3.20 -3.93
C LEU A 104 -11.40 -3.24 -3.51
N GLY A 105 -12.29 -2.64 -4.30
CA GLY A 105 -13.71 -2.53 -3.97
C GLY A 105 -14.44 -3.88 -3.98
N VAL A 106 -14.25 -4.70 -5.03
CA VAL A 106 -14.92 -6.01 -5.11
C VAL A 106 -14.51 -6.94 -3.96
N PRO A 107 -13.21 -7.14 -3.64
CA PRO A 107 -12.83 -7.94 -2.48
C PRO A 107 -13.36 -7.40 -1.15
N LEU A 108 -13.42 -6.08 -0.98
CA LEU A 108 -13.95 -5.47 0.24
C LEU A 108 -15.45 -5.74 0.40
N VAL A 109 -16.23 -5.57 -0.67
CA VAL A 109 -17.68 -5.88 -0.68
C VAL A 109 -17.90 -7.37 -0.43
N ALA A 110 -17.14 -8.26 -1.07
CA ALA A 110 -17.22 -9.70 -0.83
C ALA A 110 -16.88 -10.06 0.62
N GLY A 111 -15.83 -9.47 1.18
CA GLY A 111 -15.46 -9.63 2.60
C GLY A 111 -16.58 -9.15 3.54
N TYR A 112 -17.16 -7.99 3.27
CA TYR A 112 -18.28 -7.46 4.06
C TYR A 112 -19.53 -8.34 3.98
N LEU A 113 -19.93 -8.77 2.77
CA LEU A 113 -21.09 -9.62 2.57
C LEU A 113 -20.89 -11.01 3.20
N SER A 114 -19.70 -11.60 3.08
CA SER A 114 -19.40 -12.88 3.74
C SER A 114 -19.53 -12.79 5.27
N ARG A 115 -19.10 -11.67 5.86
CA ARG A 115 -19.26 -11.38 7.29
C ARG A 115 -20.71 -11.15 7.68
N LEU A 116 -21.47 -10.42 6.88
CA LEU A 116 -22.88 -10.10 7.16
C LEU A 116 -23.76 -11.35 7.07
N ILE A 117 -23.60 -12.12 5.99
CA ILE A 117 -24.32 -13.37 5.76
C ILE A 117 -23.88 -14.41 6.79
N GLY A 118 -22.57 -14.62 6.97
CA GLY A 118 -22.04 -15.64 7.89
C GLY A 118 -22.46 -15.42 9.35
N LYS A 119 -22.44 -14.18 9.85
CA LYS A 119 -22.95 -13.88 11.19
C LYS A 119 -24.46 -14.09 11.32
N LYS A 120 -25.23 -13.80 10.27
CA LYS A 120 -26.69 -13.99 10.25
C LYS A 120 -27.07 -15.47 10.19
N THR A 121 -26.34 -16.29 9.45
CA THR A 121 -26.68 -17.70 9.22
C THR A 121 -26.11 -18.64 10.27
N TRP A 122 -24.88 -18.41 10.74
CA TRP A 122 -24.17 -19.34 11.63
C TRP A 122 -24.00 -18.81 13.05
N GLY A 123 -24.34 -17.55 13.30
CA GLY A 123 -24.02 -16.88 14.54
C GLY A 123 -22.56 -16.42 14.59
N ARG A 124 -22.26 -15.49 15.50
CA ARG A 124 -20.94 -14.86 15.61
C ARG A 124 -19.85 -15.86 15.99
N GLU A 125 -20.15 -16.74 16.93
CA GLU A 125 -19.19 -17.68 17.51
C GLU A 125 -18.73 -18.74 16.51
N ALA A 126 -19.64 -19.31 15.71
CA ALA A 126 -19.28 -20.25 14.64
C ALA A 126 -18.52 -19.56 13.49
N TYR A 127 -18.87 -18.32 13.15
CA TYR A 127 -18.13 -17.55 12.15
C TYR A 127 -16.66 -17.30 12.58
N GLU A 128 -16.46 -16.89 13.83
CA GLU A 128 -15.14 -16.58 14.38
C GLU A 128 -14.29 -17.83 14.67
N SER A 129 -14.89 -18.91 15.18
CA SER A 129 -14.16 -20.13 15.54
C SER A 129 -13.91 -21.09 14.38
N SER A 130 -14.77 -21.10 13.35
CA SER A 130 -14.72 -22.11 12.29
C SER A 130 -14.47 -21.56 10.88
N PHE A 131 -15.12 -20.45 10.51
CA PHE A 131 -15.01 -19.92 9.14
C PHE A 131 -13.74 -19.07 8.98
N LEU A 132 -13.52 -18.10 9.86
CA LEU A 132 -12.37 -17.19 9.78
C LEU A 132 -11.01 -17.92 9.78
N PRO A 133 -10.75 -18.93 10.65
CA PRO A 133 -9.45 -19.62 10.66
C PRO A 133 -9.20 -20.45 9.39
N ARG A 134 -10.24 -20.88 8.67
CA ARG A 134 -10.12 -21.63 7.42
C ARG A 134 -9.85 -20.74 6.21
N VAL A 135 -10.42 -19.53 6.20
CA VAL A 135 -10.27 -18.58 5.09
C VAL A 135 -9.02 -17.72 5.23
N GLY A 136 -8.63 -17.37 6.47
CA GLY A 136 -7.47 -16.51 6.76
C GLY A 136 -6.17 -16.92 6.03
N PRO A 137 -5.75 -18.20 6.04
CA PRO A 137 -4.53 -18.64 5.37
C PRO A 137 -4.49 -18.41 3.86
N TRP A 138 -5.65 -18.33 3.18
CA TRP A 138 -5.70 -18.08 1.73
C TRP A 138 -5.12 -16.72 1.34
N ALA A 139 -5.19 -15.72 2.21
CA ALA A 139 -4.54 -14.43 1.98
C ALA A 139 -3.01 -14.58 1.92
N LEU A 140 -2.43 -15.39 2.82
CA LEU A 140 -1.00 -15.67 2.82
C LEU A 140 -0.61 -16.51 1.60
N TYR A 141 -1.39 -17.52 1.23
CA TYR A 141 -1.13 -18.30 0.01
C TYR A 141 -1.20 -17.44 -1.25
N GLY A 142 -2.19 -16.56 -1.37
CA GLY A 142 -2.29 -15.62 -2.50
C GLY A 142 -1.12 -14.64 -2.56
N LEU A 143 -0.67 -14.13 -1.41
CA LEU A 143 0.52 -13.29 -1.32
C LEU A 143 1.77 -14.03 -1.77
N LEU A 144 2.04 -15.20 -1.20
CA LEU A 144 3.21 -16.02 -1.54
C LEU A 144 3.20 -16.44 -3.01
N PHE A 145 2.04 -16.83 -3.53
CA PHE A 145 1.86 -17.13 -4.94
C PHE A 145 2.21 -15.92 -5.82
N THR A 146 1.69 -14.73 -5.48
CA THR A 146 1.98 -13.50 -6.22
C THR A 146 3.47 -13.16 -6.18
N ILE A 147 4.13 -13.32 -5.02
CA ILE A 147 5.59 -13.11 -4.90
C ILE A 147 6.33 -14.07 -5.83
N VAL A 148 6.04 -15.37 -5.76
CA VAL A 148 6.71 -16.38 -6.61
C VAL A 148 6.54 -16.05 -8.09
N ILE A 149 5.32 -15.70 -8.52
CA ILE A 149 5.04 -15.32 -9.91
C ILE A 149 5.78 -14.04 -10.32
N LEU A 150 5.77 -13.00 -9.48
CA LEU A 150 6.49 -11.76 -9.78
C LEU A 150 8.00 -11.99 -9.91
N PHE A 151 8.60 -12.79 -9.03
CA PHE A 151 10.02 -13.13 -9.13
C PHE A 151 10.33 -14.00 -10.35
N ALA A 152 9.45 -14.93 -10.71
CA ALA A 152 9.62 -15.73 -11.92
C ALA A 152 9.55 -14.88 -13.20
N LEU A 153 8.65 -13.90 -13.25
CA LEU A 153 8.47 -13.01 -14.41
C LEU A 153 9.53 -11.91 -14.49
N GLN A 154 9.98 -11.38 -13.35
CA GLN A 154 10.94 -10.27 -13.29
C GLN A 154 12.38 -10.72 -13.03
N GLY A 155 12.63 -12.03 -12.97
CA GLY A 155 13.94 -12.59 -12.61
C GLY A 155 15.07 -12.13 -13.52
N GLU A 156 14.84 -12.09 -14.83
CA GLU A 156 15.84 -11.62 -15.81
C GLU A 156 16.15 -10.13 -15.62
N GLN A 157 15.14 -9.30 -15.36
CA GLN A 157 15.34 -7.87 -15.12
C GLN A 157 16.18 -7.63 -13.84
N ILE A 158 15.92 -8.42 -12.79
CA ILE A 158 16.63 -8.33 -11.51
C ILE A 158 18.11 -8.72 -11.68
N THR A 159 18.40 -9.78 -12.45
CA THR A 159 19.77 -10.27 -12.63
C THR A 159 20.58 -9.46 -13.64
N SER A 160 19.93 -8.92 -14.68
CA SER A 160 20.59 -8.09 -15.71
C SER A 160 20.79 -6.63 -15.29
N HIS A 161 19.93 -6.09 -14.40
CA HIS A 161 20.00 -4.71 -13.93
C HIS A 161 20.11 -4.59 -12.39
N PRO A 162 21.15 -5.16 -11.76
CA PRO A 162 21.28 -5.18 -10.30
C PRO A 162 21.43 -3.77 -9.70
N LEU A 163 22.03 -2.84 -10.45
CA LEU A 163 22.17 -1.45 -10.00
C LEU A 163 20.81 -0.75 -9.88
N ASP A 164 19.87 -1.02 -10.79
CA ASP A 164 18.54 -0.42 -10.72
C ASP A 164 17.77 -0.91 -9.48
N VAL A 165 17.92 -2.19 -9.13
CA VAL A 165 17.36 -2.75 -7.90
C VAL A 165 17.87 -2.01 -6.66
N VAL A 166 19.18 -1.75 -6.59
CA VAL A 166 19.78 -0.98 -5.48
C VAL A 166 19.26 0.45 -5.46
N ARG A 167 19.18 1.11 -6.63
CA ARG A 167 18.65 2.48 -6.75
C ARG A 167 17.19 2.60 -6.35
N ILE A 168 16.38 1.55 -6.52
CA ILE A 168 14.99 1.48 -6.03
C ILE A 168 14.95 1.19 -4.52
N ALA A 169 15.83 0.33 -4.02
CA ALA A 169 15.88 -0.04 -2.60
C ALA A 169 16.21 1.15 -1.69
N LEU A 170 17.14 2.02 -2.12
CA LEU A 170 17.55 3.21 -1.35
C LEU A 170 16.39 4.14 -0.95
N PRO A 171 15.56 4.65 -1.87
CA PRO A 171 14.44 5.53 -1.51
C PRO A 171 13.37 4.78 -0.70
N LEU A 172 13.16 3.48 -0.94
CA LEU A 172 12.23 2.68 -0.11
C LEU A 172 12.70 2.57 1.34
N LEU A 173 13.99 2.30 1.56
CA LEU A 173 14.58 2.24 2.90
C LEU A 173 14.57 3.61 3.58
N ALA A 174 14.94 4.67 2.86
CA ALA A 174 14.89 6.04 3.36
C ALA A 174 13.46 6.43 3.75
N TYR A 175 12.48 6.16 2.88
CA TYR A 175 11.07 6.39 3.17
C TYR A 175 10.62 5.65 4.43
N PHE A 176 10.96 4.35 4.55
CA PHE A 176 10.61 3.55 5.71
C PHE A 176 11.20 4.15 7.00
N LEU A 177 12.52 4.41 7.03
CA LEU A 177 13.21 4.93 8.21
C LEU A 177 12.68 6.29 8.63
N LEU A 178 12.43 7.19 7.68
CA LEU A 178 11.92 8.53 7.95
C LEU A 178 10.47 8.50 8.45
N MET A 179 9.60 7.70 7.81
CA MET A 179 8.19 7.61 8.19
C MET A 179 8.01 6.89 9.52
N TRP A 180 8.70 5.75 9.70
CA TRP A 180 8.64 4.99 10.94
C TRP A 180 9.29 5.76 12.09
N GLY A 181 10.51 6.26 11.88
CA GLY A 181 11.23 7.03 12.89
C GLY A 181 10.52 8.32 13.26
N GLY A 182 10.02 9.07 12.26
CA GLY A 182 9.23 10.28 12.49
C GLY A 182 7.91 10.00 13.23
N GLY A 183 7.21 8.94 12.85
CA GLY A 183 5.99 8.50 13.54
C GLY A 183 6.25 8.09 14.99
N PHE A 184 7.31 7.32 15.23
CA PHE A 184 7.72 6.88 16.57
C PHE A 184 8.11 8.07 17.46
N LEU A 185 8.94 8.98 16.96
CA LEU A 185 9.37 10.17 17.68
C LEU A 185 8.20 11.11 17.99
N LEU A 186 7.28 11.28 17.03
CA LEU A 186 6.07 12.07 17.23
C LEU A 186 5.18 11.44 18.31
N GLY A 187 4.96 10.12 18.25
CA GLY A 187 4.20 9.40 19.27
C GLY A 187 4.79 9.57 20.67
N ARG A 188 6.12 9.41 20.78
CA ARG A 188 6.85 9.63 22.03
C ARG A 188 6.74 11.08 22.52
N ALA A 189 6.84 12.07 21.62
CA ALA A 189 6.74 13.49 21.98
C ALA A 189 5.34 13.89 22.43
N LEU A 190 4.29 13.23 21.90
CA LEU A 190 2.91 13.41 22.33
C LEU A 190 2.56 12.64 23.62
N GLY A 191 3.52 11.89 24.18
CA GLY A 191 3.34 11.14 25.42
C GLY A 191 2.55 9.84 25.25
N PHE A 192 2.43 9.32 24.03
CA PHE A 192 1.91 7.98 23.82
C PHE A 192 2.97 6.95 24.26
N SER A 193 2.52 5.97 25.06
CA SER A 193 3.33 4.87 25.60
C SER A 193 3.33 3.65 24.70
#